data_AF-A0A7S3WKN1-F1
#
_entry.id   AF-A0A7S3WKN1-F1
#
_cell.length_a   1.000
_cell.length_b   1.000
_cell.length_c   1.000
_cell.angle_alpha   90.00
_cell.angle_beta   90.00
_cell.angle_gamma   90.00
#
_symmetry.space_group_name_H-M   'P 1'
#
loop_
_entity.id
_entity.type
_entity.pdbx_description
1 polymer ?
#
loop_
_entity_poly.entity_id
_entity_poly.type
_entity_poly.pdbx_seq_one_letter_code
_entity_poly.pdbx_strand_id
1 'polypeptide(L)'
;ETFVTKVESNTVCVKKGDKEETIRYGTLVWCAGIKPHKFVTEFGFQMNERGTQILVDGHLQVKGEKDIFALGDCATIEDYWLPQTAQVANQQGQYLAKILNTKKPASPDFVFQSKGMMAYLGGYNALMAKLPGMDKLTGFIAFLG
;
A
#
# COMPACT_ATOMS: atom_id res chain seq x y z
N GLU A 1 20.60 -10.04 -0.26
CA GLU A 1 19.85 -8.87 0.25
C GLU A 1 20.54 -8.34 1.50
N THR A 2 20.39 -7.05 1.80
CA THR A 2 20.96 -6.41 2.99
C THR A 2 19.81 -5.97 3.88
N PHE A 3 19.80 -6.37 5.14
CA PHE A 3 18.74 -6.06 6.09
C PHE A 3 19.29 -5.29 7.28
N VAL A 4 18.53 -4.30 7.78
CA VAL A 4 18.87 -3.62 9.03
C VAL A 4 18.47 -4.52 10.21
N THR A 5 19.40 -4.76 11.14
CA THR A 5 19.19 -5.59 12.33
C THR A 5 19.03 -4.76 13.60
N LYS A 6 19.72 -3.61 13.69
CA LYS A 6 19.71 -2.73 14.85
C LYS A 6 19.98 -1.28 14.44
N VAL A 7 19.31 -0.35 15.11
CA VAL A 7 19.57 1.10 14.99
C VAL A 7 19.95 1.63 16.37
N GLU A 8 21.07 2.32 16.47
CA GLU A 8 21.52 3.04 17.67
C GLU A 8 21.60 4.55 17.38
N SER A 9 22.07 5.36 18.33
CA SER A 9 22.04 6.83 18.19
C SER A 9 22.81 7.38 16.98
N ASN A 10 23.90 6.74 16.56
CA ASN A 10 24.80 7.20 15.49
C ASN A 10 25.31 6.08 14.57
N THR A 11 24.76 4.87 14.71
CA THR A 11 25.15 3.68 13.97
C THR A 11 23.93 2.86 13.59
N VAL A 12 24.02 2.17 12.45
CA VAL A 12 23.07 1.16 12.01
C VAL A 12 23.81 -0.13 11.73
N CYS A 13 23.34 -1.25 12.30
CA CYS A 13 23.84 -2.58 12.00
C CYS A 13 23.05 -3.16 10.84
N VAL A 14 23.76 -3.67 9.84
CA VAL A 14 23.19 -4.32 8.67
C VAL A 14 23.77 -5.71 8.50
N LYS A 15 22.92 -6.66 8.11
CA LYS A 15 23.31 -8.03 7.79
C LYS A 15 23.23 -8.24 6.27
N LYS A 16 24.32 -8.69 5.67
CA LYS A 16 24.43 -9.03 4.25
C LYS A 16 24.92 -10.48 4.12
N GLY A 17 24.00 -11.40 3.89
CA GLY A 17 24.29 -12.84 4.03
C GLY A 17 24.65 -13.17 5.47
N ASP A 18 25.79 -13.83 5.70
CA ASP A 18 26.27 -14.15 7.06
C ASP A 18 27.15 -13.06 7.69
N LYS A 19 27.41 -11.97 6.98
CA LYS A 19 28.24 -10.87 7.46
C LYS A 19 27.38 -9.79 8.11
N GLU A 20 27.80 -9.33 9.27
CA GLU A 20 27.23 -8.16 9.95
C GLU A 20 28.21 -6.99 9.85
N GLU A 21 27.68 -5.82 9.51
CA GLU A 21 28.44 -4.59 9.32
C GLU A 21 27.76 -3.46 10.10
N THR A 22 28.57 -2.57 10.69
CA THR A 22 28.08 -1.37 11.39
C THR A 22 28.46 -0.13 10.60
N ILE A 23 27.46 0.67 10.23
CA ILE A 23 27.63 1.88 9.43
C ILE A 23 27.33 3.10 10.31
N ARG A 24 28.24 4.09 10.36
CA ARG A 24 27.98 5.36 11.04
C ARG A 24 27.10 6.27 10.18
N TYR A 25 26.18 7.00 10.80
CA TYR A 25 25.35 7.98 10.11
C TYR A 25 25.22 9.30 10.90
N GLY A 26 25.00 10.40 10.18
CA GLY A 26 24.54 11.68 10.76
C GLY A 26 23.02 11.82 10.73
N THR A 27 22.39 11.31 9.67
CA THR A 27 20.93 11.28 9.50
C THR A 27 20.51 9.90 9.00
N LEU A 28 19.50 9.31 9.62
CA LEU A 28 18.87 8.07 9.18
C LEU A 28 17.44 8.36 8.69
N VAL A 29 17.13 7.98 7.45
CA VAL A 29 15.77 8.08 6.90
C VAL A 29 15.22 6.67 6.73
N TRP A 30 14.12 6.36 7.41
CA TRP A 30 13.51 5.03 7.39
C TRP A 30 12.26 5.00 6.49
N CYS A 31 12.39 4.38 5.31
CA CYS A 31 11.30 4.23 4.35
C CYS A 31 10.79 2.79 4.23
N ALA A 32 11.21 1.89 5.14
CA ALA A 32 10.92 0.45 5.04
C ALA A 32 9.72 0.04 5.90
N GLY A 33 8.67 -0.47 5.25
CA GLY A 33 7.51 -1.02 5.91
C GLY A 33 6.60 0.04 6.54
N ILE A 34 5.31 -0.29 6.56
CA ILE A 34 4.28 0.49 7.24
C ILE A 34 3.64 -0.36 8.33
N LYS A 35 3.19 0.30 9.41
CA LYS A 35 2.43 -0.35 10.46
C LYS A 35 1.02 0.24 10.48
N PRO A 36 -0.01 -0.58 10.76
CA PRO A 36 -1.35 -0.07 10.97
C PRO A 36 -1.37 0.87 12.17
N HIS A 37 -2.25 1.87 12.10
CA HIS A 37 -2.50 2.74 13.24
C HIS A 37 -3.21 1.94 14.35
N LYS A 38 -2.83 2.12 15.61
CA LYS A 38 -3.39 1.37 16.76
C LYS A 38 -4.92 1.39 16.82
N PHE A 39 -5.50 2.55 16.52
CA PHE A 39 -6.95 2.74 16.38
C PHE A 39 -7.62 1.68 15.50
N VAL A 40 -7.01 1.32 14.35
CA VAL A 40 -7.56 0.33 13.43
C VAL A 40 -7.57 -1.06 14.07
N THR A 41 -6.49 -1.42 14.75
CA THR A 41 -6.33 -2.75 15.37
C THR A 41 -7.15 -2.93 16.65
N GLU A 42 -7.55 -1.84 17.30
CA GLU A 42 -8.26 -1.86 18.60
C GLU A 42 -9.79 -1.88 18.47
N PHE A 43 -10.35 -1.72 17.27
CA PHE A 43 -11.80 -1.75 17.04
C PHE A 43 -12.48 -3.09 17.33
N GLY A 44 -11.73 -4.20 17.27
CA GLY A 44 -12.28 -5.54 17.44
C GLY A 44 -12.99 -6.11 16.21
N PHE A 45 -12.88 -5.45 15.04
CA PHE A 45 -13.35 -6.02 13.78
C PHE A 45 -12.53 -7.24 13.37
N GLN A 46 -13.09 -8.04 12.46
CA GLN A 46 -12.36 -9.13 11.84
C GLN A 46 -11.16 -8.57 11.06
N MET A 47 -9.98 -9.13 11.30
CA MET A 47 -8.73 -8.70 10.69
C MET A 47 -8.18 -9.79 9.79
N ASN A 48 -7.33 -9.40 8.84
CA ASN A 48 -6.55 -10.34 8.07
C ASN A 48 -5.63 -11.19 8.97
N GLU A 49 -5.05 -12.26 8.41
CA GLU A 49 -4.18 -13.18 9.16
C GLU A 49 -3.00 -12.49 9.87
N ARG A 50 -2.54 -11.37 9.33
CA ARG A 50 -1.44 -10.57 9.89
C ARG A 50 -1.88 -9.60 10.99
N GLY A 51 -3.17 -9.43 11.22
CA GLY A 51 -3.72 -8.47 12.18
C GLY A 51 -3.48 -7.00 11.78
N THR A 52 -3.26 -6.71 10.51
CA THR A 52 -2.88 -5.36 10.03
C THR A 52 -3.97 -4.62 9.28
N GLN A 53 -4.97 -5.32 8.74
CA GLN A 53 -6.03 -4.73 7.95
C GLN A 53 -7.38 -5.32 8.34
N ILE A 54 -8.42 -4.49 8.38
CA ILE A 54 -9.80 -4.89 8.59
C ILE A 54 -10.27 -5.66 7.35
N LEU A 55 -10.95 -6.79 7.57
CA LEU A 55 -11.56 -7.56 6.50
C LEU A 55 -12.85 -6.90 6.04
N VAL A 56 -12.95 -6.70 4.73
CA VAL A 56 -14.14 -6.18 4.05
C VAL A 56 -14.59 -7.11 2.94
N ASP A 57 -15.85 -6.99 2.54
CA ASP A 57 -16.39 -7.64 1.35
C ASP A 57 -16.08 -6.87 0.05
N GLY A 58 -16.62 -7.35 -1.08
CA GLY A 58 -16.48 -6.72 -2.38
C GLY A 58 -17.06 -5.30 -2.47
N HIS A 59 -17.94 -4.92 -1.55
CA HIS A 59 -18.55 -3.59 -1.44
C HIS A 59 -17.79 -2.67 -0.47
N LEU A 60 -16.64 -3.12 0.05
CA LEU A 60 -15.83 -2.42 1.05
C LEU A 60 -16.51 -2.30 2.43
N GLN A 61 -17.52 -3.12 2.68
CA GLN A 61 -18.24 -3.15 3.95
C GLN A 61 -17.52 -4.07 4.93
N VAL A 62 -17.39 -3.63 6.18
CA VAL A 62 -16.70 -4.40 7.22
C VAL A 62 -17.48 -5.68 7.49
N LYS A 63 -16.77 -6.81 7.50
CA LYS A 63 -17.39 -8.12 7.74
C LYS A 63 -18.11 -8.17 9.09
N GLY A 64 -19.38 -8.58 9.04
CA GLY A 64 -20.25 -8.67 10.22
C GLY A 64 -20.97 -7.37 10.58
N GLU A 65 -20.64 -6.26 9.92
CA GLU A 65 -21.22 -4.95 10.17
C GLU A 65 -22.15 -4.54 9.02
N LYS A 66 -23.17 -3.72 9.30
CA LYS A 66 -24.15 -3.28 8.27
C LYS A 66 -23.87 -1.89 7.70
N ASP A 67 -23.39 -0.99 8.54
CA ASP A 67 -23.28 0.44 8.24
C ASP A 67 -21.84 0.96 8.38
N ILE A 68 -20.87 0.04 8.40
CA ILE A 68 -19.45 0.35 8.57
C ILE A 68 -18.69 -0.08 7.32
N PHE A 69 -17.88 0.84 6.79
CA PHE A 69 -17.06 0.63 5.60
C PHE A 69 -15.61 0.96 5.92
N ALA A 70 -14.68 0.25 5.28
CA ALA A 70 -13.24 0.50 5.41
C ALA A 70 -12.55 0.39 4.05
N LEU A 71 -11.58 1.26 3.78
CA LEU A 71 -10.87 1.31 2.49
C LEU A 71 -9.45 1.86 2.66
N GLY A 72 -8.64 1.72 1.61
CA GLY A 72 -7.24 2.12 1.60
C GLY A 72 -6.39 1.22 2.48
N ASP A 73 -5.34 1.77 3.05
CA ASP A 73 -4.27 0.98 3.70
C ASP A 73 -4.73 0.23 4.96
N CYS A 74 -5.87 0.60 5.55
CA CYS A 74 -6.41 -0.03 6.76
C CYS A 74 -7.33 -1.24 6.50
N ALA A 75 -7.67 -1.52 5.23
CA ALA A 75 -8.62 -2.56 4.88
C ALA A 75 -8.06 -3.50 3.81
N THR A 76 -8.63 -4.71 3.73
CA THR A 76 -8.39 -5.65 2.64
C THR A 76 -9.65 -6.41 2.31
N ILE A 77 -9.90 -6.60 1.01
CA ILE A 77 -10.99 -7.43 0.53
C ILE A 77 -10.52 -8.89 0.68
N GLU A 78 -11.37 -9.73 1.27
CA GLU A 78 -11.07 -11.16 1.39
C GLU A 78 -10.84 -11.77 0.00
N ASP A 79 -9.80 -12.61 -0.12
CA ASP A 79 -9.37 -13.27 -1.37
C ASP A 79 -9.00 -12.34 -2.54
N TYR A 80 -9.05 -11.02 -2.34
CA TYR A 80 -8.67 -10.02 -3.34
C TYR A 80 -7.68 -9.00 -2.78
N TRP A 81 -6.43 -9.46 -2.65
CA TRP A 81 -5.33 -8.69 -2.09
C TRP A 81 -4.86 -7.60 -3.06
N LEU A 82 -4.96 -6.35 -2.60
CA LEU A 82 -4.53 -5.18 -3.35
C LEU A 82 -3.37 -4.47 -2.65
N PRO A 83 -2.45 -3.84 -3.40
CA PRO A 83 -1.35 -3.12 -2.81
C PRO A 83 -1.83 -1.84 -2.11
N GLN A 84 -1.23 -1.54 -0.95
CA GLN A 84 -1.47 -0.33 -0.16
C GLN A 84 -0.91 0.90 -0.89
N THR A 85 -1.69 1.41 -1.84
CA THR A 85 -1.31 2.53 -2.72
C THR A 85 -2.41 3.57 -2.78
N ALA A 86 -2.01 4.81 -3.00
CA ALA A 86 -2.94 5.92 -3.23
C ALA A 86 -3.89 5.65 -4.42
N GLN A 87 -3.46 4.90 -5.44
CA GLN A 87 -4.30 4.58 -6.59
C GLN A 87 -5.45 3.64 -6.22
N VAL A 88 -5.19 2.63 -5.39
CA VAL A 88 -6.21 1.72 -4.86
C VAL A 88 -7.17 2.49 -3.97
N ALA A 89 -6.65 3.23 -2.98
CA ALA A 89 -7.46 4.00 -2.04
C ALA A 89 -8.37 5.03 -2.75
N ASN A 90 -7.85 5.72 -3.77
CA ASN A 90 -8.63 6.68 -4.55
C ASN A 90 -9.77 6.02 -5.32
N GLN A 91 -9.51 4.89 -5.98
CA GLN A 91 -10.55 4.16 -6.72
C GLN A 91 -11.61 3.57 -5.78
N GLN A 92 -11.19 3.02 -4.64
CA GLN A 92 -12.10 2.54 -3.60
C GLN A 92 -13.02 3.65 -3.07
N GLY A 93 -12.46 4.83 -2.81
CA GLY A 93 -13.24 6.00 -2.38
C GLY A 93 -14.28 6.45 -3.43
N GLN A 94 -13.87 6.50 -4.70
CA GLN A 94 -14.80 6.82 -5.80
C GLN A 94 -15.91 5.78 -5.96
N TYR A 95 -15.57 4.51 -5.80
CA TYR A 95 -16.52 3.40 -5.83
C TYR A 95 -17.54 3.51 -4.69
N LEU A 96 -17.06 3.64 -3.45
CA LEU A 96 -17.92 3.73 -2.27
C LEU A 96 -18.83 4.97 -2.31
N ALA A 97 -18.30 6.11 -2.74
CA ALA A 97 -19.11 7.33 -2.91
C ALA A 97 -20.29 7.12 -3.87
N LYS A 98 -20.12 6.36 -4.96
CA LYS A 98 -21.22 6.03 -5.88
C LYS A 98 -22.27 5.15 -5.23
N ILE A 99 -21.86 4.15 -4.44
CA ILE A 99 -22.78 3.24 -3.74
C ILE A 99 -23.63 4.01 -2.73
N LEU A 100 -22.98 4.80 -1.87
CA LEU A 100 -23.65 5.57 -0.82
C LEU A 100 -24.64 6.59 -1.42
N ASN A 101 -24.30 7.20 -2.56
CA ASN A 101 -25.18 8.18 -3.21
C ASN A 101 -26.36 7.55 -3.97
N THR A 102 -26.25 6.30 -4.42
CA THR A 102 -27.29 5.68 -5.24
C THR A 102 -28.35 4.94 -4.43
N LYS A 103 -28.13 4.66 -3.13
CA LYS A 103 -29.02 3.85 -2.27
C LYS A 103 -29.46 2.51 -2.89
N LYS A 104 -28.74 2.04 -3.91
CA LYS A 104 -29.09 0.82 -4.66
C LYS A 104 -28.26 -0.35 -4.10
N PRO A 105 -28.91 -1.48 -3.77
CA PRO A 105 -28.26 -2.59 -3.09
C PRO A 105 -27.38 -3.49 -3.99
N ALA A 106 -27.12 -3.10 -5.25
CA ALA A 106 -26.40 -3.96 -6.19
C ALA A 106 -25.55 -3.12 -7.15
N SER A 107 -24.42 -2.63 -6.66
CA SER A 107 -23.28 -2.31 -7.53
C SER A 107 -22.44 -3.58 -7.66
N PRO A 108 -21.82 -3.87 -8.81
CA PRO A 108 -20.81 -4.92 -8.87
C PRO A 108 -19.73 -4.68 -7.82
N ASP A 109 -19.04 -5.73 -7.42
CA ASP A 109 -17.91 -5.67 -6.50
C ASP A 109 -16.84 -4.69 -7.01
N PHE A 110 -16.05 -4.16 -6.09
CA PHE A 110 -14.93 -3.31 -6.41
C PHE A 110 -13.88 -4.08 -7.25
N VAL A 111 -13.56 -3.54 -8.43
CA VAL A 111 -12.48 -4.05 -9.29
C VAL A 111 -11.44 -2.96 -9.49
N PHE A 112 -10.20 -3.24 -9.10
CA PHE A 112 -9.09 -2.31 -9.25
C PHE A 112 -8.60 -2.25 -10.70
N GLN A 113 -8.43 -1.04 -11.21
CA GLN A 113 -7.83 -0.79 -12.53
C GLN A 113 -6.47 -0.13 -12.36
N SER A 114 -5.41 -0.92 -12.48
CA SER A 114 -4.04 -0.41 -12.42
C SER A 114 -3.76 0.57 -13.56
N LYS A 115 -3.25 1.77 -13.24
CA LYS A 115 -2.72 2.72 -14.24
C LYS A 115 -1.21 2.62 -14.41
N GLY A 116 -0.60 1.56 -13.88
CA GLY A 116 0.85 1.40 -13.81
C GLY A 116 1.47 2.07 -12.59
N MET A 117 2.80 2.04 -12.55
CA MET A 117 3.61 2.61 -11.48
C MET A 117 4.72 3.49 -12.05
N MET A 118 5.12 4.50 -11.28
CA MET A 118 6.22 5.39 -11.63
C MET A 118 7.15 5.60 -10.43
N ALA A 119 8.45 5.62 -10.66
CA ALA A 119 9.46 5.93 -9.66
C ALA A 119 10.52 6.88 -10.25
N TYR A 120 10.75 8.01 -9.58
CA TYR A 120 11.85 8.92 -9.91
C TYR A 120 13.17 8.37 -9.37
N LEU A 121 14.23 8.41 -10.18
CA LEU A 121 15.54 7.83 -9.89
C LEU A 121 16.64 8.89 -9.64
N GLY A 122 16.30 10.18 -9.72
CA GLY A 122 17.30 11.25 -9.64
C GLY A 122 17.87 11.64 -11.00
N GLY A 123 18.46 12.84 -11.10
CA GLY A 123 19.14 13.31 -12.29
C GLY A 123 18.27 13.31 -13.55
N TYR A 124 17.00 13.70 -13.45
CA TYR A 124 16.03 13.69 -14.55
C TYR A 124 15.77 12.29 -15.15
N ASN A 125 15.96 11.22 -14.38
CA ASN A 125 15.61 9.87 -14.78
C ASN A 125 14.43 9.35 -13.97
N ALA A 126 13.52 8.63 -14.64
CA ALA A 126 12.46 7.89 -13.97
C ALA A 126 12.29 6.50 -14.59
N LEU A 127 11.49 5.69 -13.92
CA LEU A 127 11.02 4.40 -14.37
C LEU A 127 9.49 4.41 -14.32
N MET A 128 8.85 4.14 -15.44
CA MET A 128 7.42 3.78 -15.50
C MET A 128 7.31 2.30 -15.85
N ALA A 129 6.42 1.58 -15.18
CA ALA A 129 6.20 0.17 -15.44
C ALA A 129 4.70 -0.17 -15.44
N LYS A 130 4.34 -1.21 -16.19
CA LYS A 130 2.97 -1.75 -16.28
C LYS A 130 1.94 -0.71 -16.73
N LEU A 131 2.29 0.12 -17.72
CA LEU A 131 1.35 1.03 -18.35
C LEU A 131 0.43 0.21 -19.30
N PRO A 132 -0.81 0.67 -19.56
CA PRO A 132 -1.66 0.06 -20.56
C PRO A 132 -0.96 0.01 -21.94
N GLY A 133 -0.68 -1.20 -22.44
CA GLY A 133 -0.02 -1.40 -23.74
C GLY A 133 1.51 -1.20 -23.75
N MET A 134 2.14 -0.93 -22.61
CA MET A 134 3.60 -0.76 -22.51
C MET A 134 4.15 -1.35 -21.20
N ASP A 135 5.04 -2.33 -21.29
CA ASP A 135 5.58 -3.02 -20.11
C ASP A 135 6.49 -2.12 -19.26
N LYS A 136 7.32 -1.29 -19.91
CA LYS A 136 8.33 -0.47 -19.24
C LYS A 136 8.77 0.72 -20.08
N LEU A 137 8.97 1.88 -19.43
CA LEU A 137 9.61 3.07 -19.98
C LEU A 137 10.63 3.59 -18.96
N THR A 138 11.82 3.99 -19.41
CA THR A 138 12.91 4.44 -18.54
C THR A 138 13.58 5.70 -19.04
N GLY A 139 14.29 6.38 -18.14
CA GLY A 139 15.19 7.48 -18.47
C GLY A 139 14.48 8.82 -18.51
N PHE A 140 14.99 9.73 -19.34
CA PHE A 140 14.45 11.09 -19.45
C PHE A 140 13.02 11.14 -20.02
N ILE A 141 12.68 10.24 -20.95
CA ILE A 141 11.31 10.18 -21.51
C ILE A 141 10.31 9.76 -20.42
N ALA A 142 10.68 8.80 -19.56
CA ALA A 142 9.87 8.43 -18.40
C ALA A 142 9.78 9.55 -17.36
N PHE A 143 10.74 10.48 -17.33
CA PHE A 143 10.71 11.62 -16.41
C PHE A 143 9.75 12.72 -16.88
N LEU A 144 9.57 12.89 -18.20
CA LEU A 144 8.68 13.88 -18.78
C LEU A 144 7.20 13.45 -18.86
N GLY A 145 6.94 12.15 -18.81
CA GLY A 145 5.61 11.57 -19.01
C GLY A 145 4.72 11.57 -17.76
#